data_AF-A0A392R6W7-F1
#
_entry.id   AF-A0A392R6W7-F1
#
_cell.length_a   1.000
_cell.length_b   1.000
_cell.length_c   1.000
_cell.angle_alpha   90.00
_cell.angle_beta   90.00
_cell.angle_gamma   90.00
#
_symmetry.space_group_name_H-M   'P 1'
#
loop_
_entity.id
_entity.type
_entity.pdbx_description
1 polymer ?
#
loop_
_entity_poly.entity_id
_entity_poly.type
_entity_poly.pdbx_seq_one_letter_code
_entity_poly.pdbx_strand_id
1 'polypeptide(L)'
;MGLGGVLMQGEKVVAYASRQLKVHEGNYPTHDLELAAVVFTLKIWRHYLYGAKFEVFSNHKSLKYLFSQKELNMRQRRWMKFLKDYDFELNYHPSKANVVADALSRKTLHMSSLMAREMELIGEFRDLSLVCNVTPHSVKF
;
A
#
# COMPACT_ATOMS: atom_id res chain seq x y z
N MET A 1 -5.16 7.56 -4.34
CA MET A 1 -3.81 6.97 -4.37
C MET A 1 -3.42 6.56 -2.97
N GLY A 2 -2.59 5.53 -2.83
CA GLY A 2 -2.04 5.05 -1.57
C GLY A 2 -0.54 4.82 -1.64
N LEU A 3 0.04 4.42 -0.52
CA LEU A 3 1.37 3.82 -0.46
C LEU A 3 1.17 2.32 -0.26
N GLY A 4 1.98 1.51 -0.94
CA GLY A 4 1.88 0.06 -0.85
C GLY A 4 3.23 -0.60 -1.07
N GLY A 5 3.38 -1.80 -0.48
CA GLY A 5 4.54 -2.65 -0.74
C GLY A 5 4.25 -4.10 -0.38
N VAL A 6 5.15 -4.96 -0.87
CA VAL A 6 5.12 -6.40 -0.66
C VAL A 6 6.47 -6.83 -0.11
N LEU A 7 6.46 -7.65 0.94
CA LEU A 7 7.65 -8.32 1.45
C LEU A 7 7.71 -9.72 0.87
N MET A 8 8.83 -10.07 0.24
CA MET A 8 9.03 -11.36 -0.42
C MET A 8 10.29 -12.06 0.10
N GLN A 9 10.24 -13.39 0.18
CA GLN A 9 11.38 -14.24 0.52
C GLN A 9 11.36 -15.47 -0.39
N GLY A 10 12.44 -15.71 -1.14
CA GLY A 10 12.55 -16.86 -2.04
C GLY A 10 11.33 -17.00 -2.97
N GLU A 11 10.95 -15.91 -3.63
CA GLU A 11 9.79 -15.78 -4.54
C GLU A 11 8.40 -15.89 -3.89
N LYS A 12 8.32 -16.17 -2.59
CA LYS A 12 7.05 -16.24 -1.85
C LYS A 12 6.74 -14.92 -1.17
N VAL A 13 5.48 -14.53 -1.17
CA VAL A 13 5.03 -13.36 -0.43
C VAL A 13 4.91 -13.69 1.05
N VAL A 14 5.57 -12.90 1.88
CA VAL A 14 5.53 -13.00 3.34
C VAL A 14 4.49 -12.05 3.91
N ALA A 15 4.41 -10.82 3.40
CA ALA A 15 3.49 -9.82 3.91
C ALA A 15 3.11 -8.77 2.87
N TYR A 16 1.91 -8.19 3.05
CA TYR A 16 1.42 -7.03 2.32
C TYR A 16 1.23 -5.87 3.28
N ALA A 17 1.58 -4.67 2.85
CA ALA A 17 1.30 -3.44 3.60
C ALA A 17 0.82 -2.36 2.65
N SER A 18 -0.27 -1.68 3.01
CA SER A 18 -0.76 -0.53 2.27
C SER A 18 -1.50 0.45 3.16
N ARG A 19 -1.46 1.74 2.81
CA ARG A 19 -2.29 2.77 3.43
C ARG A 19 -2.68 3.84 2.42
N GLN A 20 -3.76 4.55 2.70
CA GLN A 20 -4.11 5.73 1.91
C GLN A 20 -3.11 6.87 2.15
N LEU A 21 -2.94 7.71 1.13
CA LEU A 21 -2.20 8.97 1.27
C LEU A 21 -2.95 9.89 2.23
N LYS A 22 -2.19 10.57 3.09
CA LYS A 22 -2.74 11.69 3.86
C LYS A 22 -2.99 12.86 2.91
N VAL A 23 -3.91 13.74 3.28
CA VAL A 23 -4.29 14.92 2.47
C VAL A 23 -3.07 15.73 2.01
N HIS A 24 -2.09 15.94 2.90
CA HIS A 24 -0.87 16.67 2.56
C HIS A 24 0.14 15.88 1.71
N GLU A 25 0.10 14.54 1.76
CA GLU A 25 0.94 13.67 0.92
C GLU A 25 0.43 13.65 -0.52
N GLY A 26 -0.86 13.94 -0.75
CA GLY A 26 -1.45 14.01 -2.09
C GLY A 26 -0.81 15.05 -3.01
N ASN A 27 -0.18 16.08 -2.43
CA ASN A 27 0.51 17.14 -3.17
C ASN A 27 1.99 16.81 -3.45
N TYR A 28 2.46 15.62 -3.06
CA TYR A 28 3.86 15.26 -3.25
C TYR A 28 4.12 14.87 -4.70
N PRO A 29 5.27 15.26 -5.27
CA PRO A 29 5.64 14.76 -6.58
C PRO A 29 5.84 13.24 -6.54
N THR A 30 5.67 12.57 -7.68
CA THR A 30 5.70 11.10 -7.76
C THR A 30 6.95 10.48 -7.13
N HIS A 31 8.12 11.08 -7.32
CA HIS A 31 9.36 10.58 -6.72
C HIS A 31 9.39 10.64 -5.18
N ASP A 32 8.74 11.64 -4.57
CA ASP A 32 8.57 11.73 -3.13
C ASP A 32 7.55 10.72 -2.62
N LEU A 33 6.50 10.42 -3.39
CA LEU A 33 5.53 9.38 -3.08
C LEU A 33 6.16 7.99 -3.09
N GLU A 34 6.99 7.71 -4.09
CA GLU A 34 7.76 6.47 -4.17
C GLU A 34 8.72 6.32 -2.98
N LEU A 35 9.45 7.39 -2.63
CA LEU A 35 10.31 7.38 -1.43
C LEU A 35 9.48 7.20 -0.15
N ALA A 36 8.31 7.82 -0.07
CA ALA A 36 7.39 7.66 1.06
C ALA A 36 6.91 6.20 1.19
N ALA A 37 6.68 5.51 0.07
CA ALA A 37 6.29 4.10 0.07
C ALA A 37 7.40 3.21 0.67
N VAL A 38 8.66 3.42 0.27
CA VAL A 38 9.82 2.70 0.83
C VAL A 38 9.98 2.98 2.32
N VAL A 39 9.91 4.25 2.73
CA VAL A 39 10.01 4.61 4.16
C VAL A 39 8.84 4.02 4.96
N PHE A 40 7.65 3.96 4.38
CA PHE A 40 6.48 3.37 5.02
C PHE A 40 6.65 1.87 5.23
N THR A 41 7.06 1.12 4.21
CA THR A 41 7.23 -0.34 4.30
C THR A 41 8.34 -0.74 5.27
N LEU A 42 9.48 -0.02 5.25
CA LEU A 42 10.58 -0.26 6.18
C LEU A 42 10.19 0.01 7.64
N LYS A 43 9.31 0.98 7.90
CA LYS A 43 8.78 1.21 9.25
C LYS A 43 7.89 0.07 9.72
N ILE A 44 7.04 -0.48 8.84
CA ILE A 44 6.16 -1.61 9.16
C ILE A 44 6.96 -2.87 9.44
N TRP A 45 7.98 -3.15 8.62
CA TRP A 45 8.78 -4.38 8.68
C TRP A 45 10.14 -4.19 9.36
N ARG A 46 10.28 -3.18 10.21
CA ARG A 46 11.53 -2.90 10.92
C ARG A 46 12.03 -4.13 11.68
N HIS A 47 11.14 -4.88 12.32
CA HIS A 47 11.50 -6.09 13.07
C HIS A 47 12.00 -7.25 12.18
N TYR A 48 11.71 -7.24 10.89
CA TYR A 48 12.22 -8.24 9.94
C TYR A 48 13.50 -7.78 9.22
N LEU A 49 13.61 -6.49 8.94
CA LEU A 49 14.63 -5.95 8.03
C LEU A 49 15.81 -5.29 8.75
N TYR A 50 15.66 -4.94 10.03
CA TYR A 50 16.73 -4.26 10.76
C TYR A 50 17.90 -5.20 11.03
N GLY A 51 19.10 -4.80 10.60
CA GLY A 51 20.32 -5.61 10.70
C GLY A 51 20.45 -6.74 9.66
N ALA A 52 19.49 -6.85 8.73
CA ALA A 52 19.56 -7.79 7.62
C ALA A 52 19.92 -7.06 6.32
N LYS A 53 20.62 -7.75 5.42
CA LYS A 53 20.83 -7.29 4.03
C LYS A 53 19.64 -7.72 3.17
N PHE A 54 19.04 -6.78 2.43
CA PHE A 54 17.91 -7.07 1.55
C PHE A 54 17.89 -6.17 0.31
N GLU A 55 16.99 -6.48 -0.62
CA GLU A 55 16.81 -5.71 -1.85
C GLU A 55 15.47 -4.99 -1.85
N VAL A 56 15.47 -3.73 -2.29
CA VAL A 56 14.27 -2.93 -2.49
C VAL A 56 14.05 -2.77 -3.99
N PHE A 57 12.90 -3.27 -4.46
CA PHE A 57 12.48 -3.10 -5.84
C PHE A 57 11.48 -1.94 -5.97
N SER A 58 11.81 -0.95 -6.80
CA SER A 58 10.89 0.14 -7.16
C SER A 58 10.74 0.23 -8.68
N ASN A 59 9.53 0.58 -9.12
CA ASN A 59 9.19 0.77 -10.54
C ASN A 59 9.56 2.16 -11.08
N HIS A 60 10.20 3.00 -10.26
CA HIS A 60 10.47 4.38 -10.63
C HIS A 60 11.97 4.66 -10.71
N LYS A 61 12.47 4.86 -11.95
CA LYS A 61 13.89 5.14 -12.21
C LYS A 61 14.40 6.36 -11.45
N SER A 62 13.53 7.32 -11.14
CA SER A 62 13.93 8.54 -10.41
C SER A 62 14.45 8.26 -9.00
N LEU A 63 14.08 7.13 -8.39
CA LEU A 63 14.52 6.83 -7.04
C LEU A 63 16.05 6.67 -7.02
N LYS A 64 16.65 6.10 -8.07
CA LYS A 64 18.11 6.03 -8.24
C LYS A 64 18.78 7.41 -8.22
N TYR A 65 18.14 8.41 -8.85
CA TYR A 65 18.66 9.78 -8.89
C TYR A 65 18.49 10.52 -7.56
N LEU A 66 17.47 10.17 -6.77
CA LEU A 66 17.23 10.77 -5.46
C LEU A 66 18.37 10.45 -4.46
N PHE A 67 18.97 9.26 -4.57
CA PHE A 67 20.14 8.90 -3.76
C PHE A 67 21.44 9.61 -4.19
N SER A 68 21.51 10.10 -5.43
CA SER A 68 22.70 10.78 -5.98
C SER A 68 22.58 12.32 -6.04
N GLN A 69 21.41 12.87 -5.74
CA GLN A 69 21.18 14.32 -5.74
C GLN A 69 21.92 15.01 -4.58
N LYS A 70 22.66 16.09 -4.89
CA LYS A 70 23.36 16.93 -3.90
C LYS A 70 22.40 17.76 -3.04
N GLU A 71 21.31 18.25 -3.62
CA GLU A 71 20.35 19.12 -2.94
C GLU A 71 19.05 18.37 -2.67
N LEU A 72 18.82 18.08 -1.39
CA LEU A 72 17.61 17.44 -0.90
C LEU A 72 16.81 18.39 -0.01
N ASN A 73 15.49 18.35 -0.16
CA ASN A 73 14.53 18.97 0.75
C ASN A 73 14.73 18.44 2.19
N MET A 74 14.42 19.23 3.22
CA MET A 74 14.41 18.79 4.63
C MET A 74 13.64 17.47 4.87
N ARG A 75 12.53 17.23 4.17
CA ARG A 75 11.77 15.97 4.23
C ARG A 75 12.61 14.79 3.71
N GLN A 76 13.14 14.93 2.50
CA GLN A 76 13.98 13.92 1.87
C GLN A 76 15.24 13.66 2.72
N ARG A 77 15.89 14.70 3.27
CA ARG A 77 17.02 14.56 4.21
C ARG A 77 16.67 13.72 5.43
N ARG A 78 15.50 13.93 6.04
CA ARG A 78 15.04 13.12 7.19
C ARG A 78 14.84 11.66 6.81
N TRP A 79 14.24 11.40 5.64
CA TRP A 79 14.07 10.05 5.13
C TRP A 79 15.39 9.39 4.77
N MET A 80 16.32 10.10 4.14
CA MET A 80 17.67 9.61 3.85
C MET A 80 18.45 9.26 5.11
N LYS A 81 18.33 10.06 6.18
CA LYS A 81 18.93 9.71 7.47
C LYS A 81 18.38 8.39 8.01
N PHE A 82 17.06 8.19 7.93
CA PHE A 82 16.42 6.94 8.34
C PHE A 82 16.86 5.75 7.48
N LEU A 83 16.98 5.94 6.17
CA LEU A 83 17.38 4.88 5.24
C LEU A 83 18.82 4.43 5.41
N LYS A 84 19.71 5.33 5.85
CA LYS A 84 21.12 5.00 6.15
C LYS A 84 21.28 3.96 7.26
N ASP A 85 20.27 3.78 8.11
CA ASP A 85 20.31 2.80 9.19
C ASP A 85 19.99 1.37 8.70
N TYR A 86 19.63 1.19 7.42
CA TYR A 86 19.30 -0.09 6.80
C TYR A 86 20.34 -0.47 5.75
N ASP A 87 20.73 -1.75 5.73
CA ASP A 87 21.60 -2.31 4.69
C ASP A 87 20.74 -2.87 3.55
N PHE A 88 20.50 -2.06 2.52
CA PHE A 88 19.73 -2.49 1.36
C PHE A 88 20.29 -2.01 0.04
N GLU A 89 20.03 -2.78 -1.00
CA GLU A 89 20.31 -2.42 -2.38
C GLU A 89 19.03 -2.01 -3.10
N LEU A 90 19.06 -0.85 -3.77
CA LEU A 90 17.93 -0.34 -4.52
C LEU A 90 18.00 -0.81 -5.98
N ASN A 91 17.08 -1.67 -6.37
CA ASN A 91 16.98 -2.24 -7.70
C ASN A 91 15.77 -1.66 -8.45
N TYR A 92 15.98 -1.23 -9.69
CA TYR A 92 14.89 -0.83 -10.57
C TYR A 92 14.24 -2.07 -11.17
N HIS A 93 12.93 -2.18 -11.02
CA HIS A 93 12.15 -3.26 -11.62
C HIS A 93 11.04 -2.69 -12.51
N PRO A 94 11.02 -2.97 -13.83
CA PRO A 94 10.04 -2.37 -14.72
C PRO A 94 8.60 -2.70 -14.29
N SER A 95 7.70 -1.73 -14.42
CA SER A 95 6.33 -1.76 -13.85
C SER A 95 5.51 -3.01 -14.16
N LYS A 96 5.79 -3.71 -15.27
CA LYS A 96 5.15 -4.98 -15.64
C LYS A 96 5.38 -6.12 -14.65
N ALA A 97 6.39 -6.03 -13.79
CA ALA A 97 6.68 -7.03 -12.77
C ALA A 97 6.47 -6.52 -11.33
N ASN A 98 6.15 -5.23 -11.15
CA ASN A 98 5.73 -4.66 -9.86
C ASN A 98 4.19 -4.58 -9.71
N VAL A 99 3.45 -5.42 -10.42
CA VAL A 99 1.99 -5.32 -10.57
C VAL A 99 1.27 -5.35 -9.23
N VAL A 100 1.78 -6.13 -8.27
CA VAL A 100 1.14 -6.31 -6.96
C VAL A 100 1.26 -5.06 -6.09
N ALA A 101 2.45 -4.48 -5.94
CA ALA A 101 2.63 -3.25 -5.16
C ALA A 101 1.90 -2.06 -5.81
N ASP A 102 1.91 -2.02 -7.13
CA ASP A 102 1.25 -0.99 -7.94
C ASP A 102 -0.30 -1.11 -7.84
N ALA A 103 -0.84 -2.33 -7.85
CA ALA A 103 -2.27 -2.57 -7.58
C ALA A 103 -2.66 -2.15 -6.15
N LEU A 104 -1.80 -2.40 -5.15
CA LEU A 104 -2.03 -1.95 -3.77
C LEU A 104 -2.03 -0.42 -3.64
N SER A 105 -1.16 0.26 -4.38
CA SER A 105 -1.11 1.73 -4.43
C SER A 105 -2.32 2.35 -5.16
N ARG A 106 -2.84 1.67 -6.20
CA ARG A 106 -3.95 2.16 -7.04
C ARG A 106 -5.36 1.85 -6.52
N LYS A 107 -5.53 0.83 -5.67
CA LYS A 107 -6.84 0.28 -5.26
C LYS A 107 -7.87 1.30 -4.73
N THR A 108 -7.47 2.50 -4.33
CA THR A 108 -8.41 3.54 -3.90
C THR A 108 -9.41 3.97 -4.97
N LEU A 109 -9.04 3.98 -6.27
CA LEU A 109 -10.00 4.37 -7.33
C LEU A 109 -11.11 3.33 -7.51
N HIS A 110 -10.77 2.04 -7.35
CA HIS A 110 -11.73 0.94 -7.42
C HIS A 110 -12.57 0.84 -6.14
N MET A 111 -12.00 1.14 -4.97
CA MET A 111 -12.75 1.14 -3.71
C MET A 111 -13.82 2.24 -3.66
N SER A 112 -13.57 3.43 -4.21
CA SER A 112 -14.60 4.48 -4.34
C SER A 112 -15.75 4.06 -5.28
N SER A 113 -15.44 3.35 -6.37
CA SER A 113 -16.44 2.79 -7.29
C SER A 113 -17.23 1.64 -6.66
N LEU A 114 -16.55 0.74 -5.94
CA LEU A 114 -17.19 -0.36 -5.21
C LEU A 114 -18.07 0.16 -4.08
N MET A 115 -17.62 1.15 -3.30
CA MET A 115 -18.42 1.75 -2.23
C MET A 115 -19.65 2.49 -2.76
N ALA A 116 -19.57 3.10 -3.94
CA ALA A 116 -20.75 3.69 -4.61
C ALA A 116 -21.77 2.60 -5.00
N ARG A 117 -21.32 1.49 -5.58
CA ARG A 117 -22.18 0.34 -5.92
C ARG A 117 -22.71 -0.40 -4.68
N GLU A 118 -21.91 -0.47 -3.62
CA GLU A 118 -22.28 -1.09 -2.34
C GLU A 118 -23.33 -0.23 -1.61
N MET A 119 -23.23 1.10 -1.66
CA MET A 119 -24.29 1.99 -1.16
C MET A 119 -25.60 1.84 -1.95
N GLU A 120 -25.51 1.70 -3.28
CA GLU A 120 -26.67 1.49 -4.15
C GLU A 120 -27.37 0.15 -3.82
N LEU A 121 -26.60 -0.93 -3.70
CA LEU A 121 -27.10 -2.26 -3.28
C LEU A 121 -27.66 -2.28 -1.84
N ILE A 122 -27.06 -1.53 -0.91
CA ILE A 122 -27.57 -1.40 0.47
C ILE A 122 -28.89 -0.60 0.48
N GLY A 123 -29.06 0.36 -0.42
CA GLY A 123 -30.33 1.06 -0.65
C GLY A 123 -31.41 0.10 -1.13
N GLU A 124 -31.12 -0.65 -2.20
CA GLU A 124 -32.04 -1.67 -2.75
C GLU A 124 -32.40 -2.74 -1.70
N PHE A 125 -31.46 -3.16 -0.87
CA PHE A 125 -31.70 -4.16 0.18
C PHE A 125 -32.54 -3.63 1.36
N ARG A 126 -32.50 -2.32 1.63
CA ARG A 126 -33.38 -1.67 2.63
C ARG A 126 -34.82 -1.58 2.16
N ASP A 127 -35.03 -1.35 0.86
CA ASP A 127 -36.36 -1.28 0.26
C ASP A 127 -36.99 -2.67 0.10
N LEU A 128 -36.17 -3.73 0.10
CA LEU A 128 -36.59 -5.13 0.07
C LEU A 128 -36.97 -5.67 1.45
N SER A 129 -37.75 -4.93 2.25
CA SER A 129 -38.19 -5.38 3.58
C SER A 129 -38.93 -6.72 3.48
N LEU A 130 -38.20 -7.82 3.70
CA LEU A 130 -38.73 -9.17 3.72
C LEU A 130 -39.66 -9.29 4.93
N VAL A 131 -40.96 -9.18 4.67
CA VAL A 131 -42.02 -9.58 5.60
C VAL A 131 -41.91 -11.10 5.78
N CYS A 132 -41.13 -11.54 6.76
CA CYS A 132 -41.06 -12.94 7.15
C CYS A 132 -42.27 -13.29 8.03
N ASN A 133 -43.27 -13.95 7.44
CA ASN A 133 -44.33 -14.62 8.20
C ASN A 133 -43.76 -15.87 8.86
N VAL A 134 -43.58 -15.84 10.19
CA VAL A 134 -43.15 -16.99 10.98
C VAL A 134 -44.36 -17.91 11.20
N THR A 135 -44.31 -19.13 10.67
CA THR A 135 -45.26 -20.20 11.07
C THR A 135 -44.65 -21.02 12.21
N PRO A 136 -45.40 -21.33 13.29
CA PRO A 136 -44.86 -22.06 14.42
C PRO A 136 -45.27 -23.53 14.35
N HIS A 137 -44.34 -24.49 14.19
CA HIS A 137 -44.56 -25.86 14.66
C HIS A 137 -43.27 -26.57 15.08
N SER A 138 -43.03 -26.50 16.39
CA SER A 138 -42.69 -27.59 17.33
C SER A 138 -41.85 -28.79 16.86
N VAL A 139 -40.70 -28.97 17.51
CA VAL A 139 -40.06 -30.28 17.73
C VAL A 139 -39.99 -30.51 19.24
N LYS A 140 -40.59 -31.61 19.72
CA LYS A 140 -40.42 -32.15 21.09
C LYS A 140 -39.31 -33.21 21.07
N PHE A 141 -38.62 -33.32 22.21
CA PHE A 141 -37.43 -34.12 22.51
C PHE A 141 -37.30 -35.48 21.81
#